data_AF-A0A267MBB7-F1
#
_entry.id   AF-A0A267MBB7-F1
#
_cell.length_a   1.000
_cell.length_b   1.000
_cell.length_c   1.000
_cell.angle_alpha   90.00
_cell.angle_beta   90.00
_cell.angle_gamma   90.00
#
_symmetry.space_group_name_H-M   'P 1'
#
loop_
_entity.id
_entity.type
_entity.pdbx_description
1 polymer ?
#
loop_
_entity_poly.entity_id
_entity_poly.type
_entity_poly.pdbx_seq_one_letter_code
_entity_poly.pdbx_strand_id
1 'polypeptide(L)'
;MIKSVRTKLFLIFTMFLILSISLSFFMNVKYLEKYYVYRNERIFFSTYEQISEAYLNEAETIEDIMYNIDRNENINSLILFEKSPVIKYSSSFRKREAIKNGVIRKDLADLIFTKMNDLNTDYIYEVIKLHTPDFREIVFIKELDTGEILILKKPLHVVSTSSKIANEFLLFTGVITIIFGSIFIFLFSKRITRPIIDLSHIAKSISNLDFSKKYKVKSKDEIGILGDSMNLICEELNKAIDDLIEANVKLKEDIERRKEIDEMRKKFISSISHELKSPIGITKGYAEGLKYHIANNEEKRNRYCDILIHEADKMDKMIKQLLNLSNLESEVFKLEKSIFN
;
A
#
# COMPACT_ATOMS: atom_id res chain seq x y z
N MET A 1 -9.14 -18.98 -6.42
CA MET A 1 -8.91 -17.55 -6.10
C MET A 1 -8.27 -17.47 -4.71
N ILE A 2 -7.02 -17.00 -4.60
CA ILE A 2 -6.33 -16.90 -3.30
C ILE A 2 -7.07 -15.88 -2.41
N LYS A 3 -7.66 -16.34 -1.30
CA LYS A 3 -8.55 -15.52 -0.46
C LYS A 3 -7.82 -14.58 0.52
N SER A 4 -6.57 -14.86 0.88
CA SER A 4 -5.82 -14.08 1.87
C SER A 4 -4.88 -13.06 1.22
N VAL A 5 -4.97 -11.79 1.64
CA VAL A 5 -4.03 -10.73 1.24
C VAL A 5 -2.59 -11.13 1.55
N ARG A 6 -2.37 -11.83 2.67
CA ARG A 6 -1.06 -12.38 3.06
C ARG A 6 -0.48 -13.30 2.00
N THR A 7 -1.27 -14.26 1.53
CA THR A 7 -0.83 -15.23 0.52
C THR A 7 -0.62 -14.57 -0.84
N LYS A 8 -1.45 -13.57 -1.19
CA LYS A 8 -1.24 -12.78 -2.42
C LYS A 8 0.10 -12.03 -2.39
N LEU A 9 0.39 -11.28 -1.33
CA LEU A 9 1.65 -10.54 -1.21
C LEU A 9 2.85 -11.50 -1.21
N PHE A 10 2.79 -12.58 -0.44
CA PHE A 10 3.84 -13.60 -0.43
C PHE A 10 4.14 -14.13 -1.83
N LEU A 11 3.10 -14.51 -2.59
CA LEU A 11 3.27 -15.05 -3.95
C LEU A 11 3.81 -13.99 -4.93
N ILE A 12 3.32 -12.75 -4.87
CA ILE A 12 3.78 -11.67 -5.75
C ILE A 12 5.27 -11.39 -5.51
N PHE A 13 5.69 -11.22 -4.26
CA PHE A 13 7.09 -10.94 -3.95
C PHE A 13 8.00 -12.14 -4.22
N THR A 14 7.54 -13.37 -3.97
CA THR A 14 8.31 -14.58 -4.29
C THR A 14 8.46 -14.75 -5.80
N MET A 15 7.40 -14.51 -6.56
CA MET A 15 7.46 -14.52 -8.03
C MET A 15 8.41 -13.44 -8.56
N PHE A 16 8.36 -12.23 -8.00
CA PHE A 16 9.27 -11.15 -8.36
C PHE A 16 10.73 -11.50 -8.06
N LEU A 17 11.01 -12.13 -6.91
CA LEU A 17 12.35 -12.60 -6.55
C LEU A 17 12.87 -13.64 -7.56
N ILE A 18 12.05 -14.64 -7.87
CA ILE A 18 12.39 -15.68 -8.86
C ILE A 18 12.63 -15.05 -10.24
N LEU A 19 11.77 -14.12 -10.66
CA LEU A 19 11.90 -13.43 -11.93
C LEU A 19 13.19 -12.59 -11.99
N SER A 20 13.54 -11.89 -10.91
CA SER A 20 14.77 -11.08 -10.83
C SER A 20 16.03 -11.95 -10.95
N ILE A 21 16.07 -13.08 -10.22
CA ILE A 21 17.19 -14.04 -10.30
C ILE A 21 17.26 -14.68 -11.69
N SER A 22 16.12 -15.12 -12.23
CA SER A 22 16.04 -15.71 -13.57
C SER A 22 16.45 -14.72 -14.66
N LEU A 23 16.08 -13.45 -14.54
CA LEU A 23 16.48 -12.40 -15.45
C LEU A 23 17.98 -12.13 -15.35
N SER A 24 18.53 -12.06 -14.14
CA SER A 24 19.97 -11.91 -13.93
C SER A 24 20.76 -13.06 -14.55
N PHE A 25 20.31 -14.30 -14.34
CA PHE A 25 20.89 -15.50 -14.95
C PHE A 25 20.82 -15.44 -16.48
N PHE A 26 19.65 -15.11 -17.05
CA PHE A 26 19.48 -14.95 -18.49
C PHE A 26 20.39 -13.86 -19.07
N MET A 27 20.51 -12.72 -18.39
CA MET A 27 21.38 -11.63 -18.79
C MET A 27 22.85 -12.06 -18.80
N ASN A 28 23.29 -12.81 -17.78
CA ASN A 28 24.65 -13.35 -17.71
C ASN A 28 24.94 -14.27 -18.91
N VAL A 29 24.10 -15.29 -19.11
CA VAL A 29 24.27 -16.27 -20.19
C VAL A 29 24.25 -15.62 -21.58
N LYS A 30 23.35 -14.67 -21.82
CA LYS A 30 23.14 -14.11 -23.18
C LYS A 30 24.08 -12.95 -23.53
N TYR A 31 24.48 -12.14 -22.55
CA TYR A 31 25.15 -10.86 -22.83
C TYR A 31 26.57 -10.75 -22.26
N LEU A 32 27.02 -11.60 -21.33
CA LEU A 32 28.34 -11.44 -20.72
C LEU A 32 29.49 -11.55 -21.73
N GLU A 33 29.46 -12.55 -22.62
CA GLU A 33 30.47 -12.71 -23.67
C GLU A 33 30.48 -11.50 -24.63
N LYS A 34 29.28 -11.03 -25.04
CA LYS A 34 29.14 -9.86 -25.92
C LYS A 34 29.67 -8.59 -25.29
N TYR A 35 29.37 -8.38 -24.00
CA TYR A 35 29.88 -7.25 -23.23
C TYR A 35 31.41 -7.31 -23.10
N TYR A 36 31.97 -8.51 -22.88
CA TYR A 36 33.42 -8.71 -22.85
C TYR A 36 34.07 -8.36 -24.19
N VAL A 37 33.49 -8.81 -25.31
CA VAL A 37 33.98 -8.43 -26.65
C VAL A 37 33.87 -6.91 -26.84
N TYR A 38 32.73 -6.30 -26.58
CA TYR A 38 32.57 -4.84 -26.70
C TYR A 38 33.60 -4.06 -25.85
N ARG A 39 33.85 -4.48 -24.60
CA ARG A 39 34.81 -3.82 -23.71
C ARG A 39 36.25 -3.91 -24.19
N ASN A 40 36.65 -5.04 -24.79
CA ASN A 40 38.04 -5.26 -25.19
C ASN A 40 38.44 -4.44 -26.42
N GLU A 41 37.50 -3.98 -27.25
CA GLU A 41 37.81 -3.14 -28.42
C GLU A 41 38.60 -1.88 -28.03
N ARG A 42 38.15 -1.20 -26.97
CA ARG A 42 38.83 -0.01 -26.43
C ARG A 42 40.22 -0.31 -25.89
N ILE A 43 40.39 -1.48 -25.27
CA ILE A 43 41.68 -1.93 -24.72
C ILE A 43 42.65 -2.23 -25.87
N PHE A 44 42.19 -2.90 -26.94
CA PHE A 44 43.01 -3.13 -28.12
C PHE A 44 43.44 -1.83 -28.79
N PHE A 45 42.52 -0.87 -28.94
CA PHE A 45 42.86 0.43 -29.52
C PHE A 45 43.90 1.19 -28.69
N SER A 46 43.74 1.28 -27.36
CA SER A 46 44.75 1.93 -26.51
C SER A 46 46.09 1.19 -26.47
N THR A 47 46.08 -0.13 -26.68
CA THR A 47 47.29 -0.95 -26.77
C THR A 47 48.00 -0.71 -28.10
N TYR A 48 47.25 -0.60 -29.20
CA TYR A 48 47.77 -0.24 -30.51
C TYR A 48 48.50 1.11 -30.45
N GLU A 49 47.87 2.15 -29.88
CA GLU A 49 48.50 3.49 -29.78
C GLU A 49 49.82 3.45 -29.02
N GLN A 50 49.87 2.74 -27.88
CA GLN A 50 51.09 2.58 -27.08
C GLN A 50 52.20 1.85 -27.85
N ILE A 51 51.86 0.78 -28.58
CA ILE A 51 52.84 0.04 -29.38
C ILE A 51 53.28 0.89 -30.58
N SER A 52 52.38 1.62 -31.23
CA SER A 52 52.69 2.48 -32.38
C SER A 52 53.64 3.61 -32.00
N GLU A 53 53.39 4.29 -30.87
CA GLU A 53 54.26 5.35 -30.35
C GLU A 53 55.65 4.80 -29.97
N ALA A 54 55.69 3.65 -29.28
CA ALA A 54 56.95 3.01 -28.93
C ALA A 54 57.74 2.56 -30.18
N TYR A 55 57.04 2.09 -31.22
CA TYR A 55 57.63 1.62 -32.46
C TYR A 55 58.38 2.72 -33.22
N LEU A 56 57.85 3.94 -33.19
CA LEU A 56 58.46 5.11 -33.83
C LEU A 56 59.72 5.62 -33.10
N ASN A 57 59.80 5.41 -31.78
CA ASN A 57 60.83 6.03 -30.94
C ASN A 57 62.10 5.19 -30.77
N GLU A 58 62.02 3.85 -30.61
CA GLU A 58 63.20 2.96 -30.51
C GLU A 58 62.84 1.47 -30.71
N ALA A 59 63.36 0.83 -31.77
CA ALA A 59 62.93 -0.51 -32.18
C ALA A 59 63.42 -1.66 -31.27
N GLU A 60 64.54 -1.47 -30.58
CA GLU A 60 65.20 -2.51 -29.76
C GLU A 60 64.45 -2.77 -28.43
N THR A 61 63.61 -1.82 -27.99
CA THR A 61 62.79 -1.93 -26.77
C THR A 61 61.38 -2.48 -27.00
N ILE A 62 60.96 -2.67 -28.25
CA ILE A 62 59.59 -3.09 -28.60
C ILE A 62 59.28 -4.48 -28.02
N GLU A 63 60.24 -5.41 -28.05
CA GLU A 63 60.03 -6.76 -27.53
C GLU A 63 59.70 -6.76 -26.03
N ASP A 64 60.37 -5.91 -25.26
CA ASP A 64 60.14 -5.78 -23.82
C ASP A 64 58.82 -5.07 -23.51
N ILE A 65 58.45 -4.05 -24.30
CA ILE A 65 57.17 -3.35 -24.20
C ILE A 65 56.01 -4.29 -24.53
N MET A 66 56.08 -5.00 -25.65
CA MET A 66 55.09 -6.00 -26.06
C MET A 66 54.97 -7.10 -25.01
N TYR A 67 56.09 -7.59 -24.46
CA TYR A 67 56.08 -8.59 -23.39
C TYR A 67 55.40 -8.11 -22.10
N ASN A 68 55.61 -6.84 -21.73
CA ASN A 68 54.98 -6.26 -20.54
C ASN A 68 53.48 -6.03 -20.74
N ILE A 69 53.07 -5.54 -21.92
CA ILE A 69 51.66 -5.39 -22.31
C ILE A 69 50.97 -6.74 -22.27
N ASP A 70 51.59 -7.77 -22.84
CA ASP A 70 51.05 -9.12 -22.86
C ASP A 70 50.80 -9.67 -21.45
N ARG A 71 51.76 -9.50 -20.52
CA ARG A 71 51.58 -9.96 -19.13
C ARG A 71 50.52 -9.19 -18.38
N ASN A 72 50.42 -7.88 -18.59
CA ASN A 72 49.52 -7.03 -17.82
C ASN A 72 48.09 -7.08 -18.34
N GLU A 73 47.92 -7.10 -19.67
CA GLU A 73 46.61 -7.02 -20.32
C GLU A 73 46.10 -8.39 -20.82
N ASN A 74 46.92 -9.44 -20.70
CA ASN A 74 46.63 -10.78 -21.24
C ASN A 74 46.27 -10.73 -22.74
N ILE A 75 46.97 -9.87 -23.47
CA ILE A 75 46.95 -9.73 -24.93
C ILE A 75 48.08 -10.60 -25.46
N ASN A 76 47.92 -11.21 -26.64
CA ASN A 76 49.02 -11.74 -27.43
C ASN A 76 49.25 -10.80 -28.61
N SER A 77 50.44 -10.22 -28.72
CA SER A 77 50.78 -9.23 -29.73
C SER A 77 51.76 -9.76 -30.79
N LEU A 78 51.54 -9.35 -32.05
CA LEU A 78 52.29 -9.85 -33.21
C LEU A 78 52.45 -8.74 -34.25
N ILE A 79 53.68 -8.51 -34.73
CA ILE A 79 53.99 -7.57 -35.82
C ILE A 79 54.44 -8.36 -37.05
N LEU A 80 53.83 -8.08 -38.21
CA LEU A 80 54.16 -8.67 -39.50
C LEU A 80 54.85 -7.68 -40.43
N PHE A 81 55.78 -8.19 -41.23
CA PHE A 81 56.52 -7.39 -42.20
C PHE A 81 55.74 -7.23 -43.53
N GLU A 82 55.60 -5.98 -44.02
CA GLU A 82 55.16 -5.62 -45.39
C GLU A 82 54.06 -6.50 -46.02
N LYS A 83 52.88 -6.60 -45.39
CA LYS A 83 51.74 -7.42 -45.86
C LYS A 83 52.15 -8.84 -46.29
N SER A 84 53.18 -9.39 -45.65
CA SER A 84 53.66 -10.74 -45.84
C SER A 84 53.34 -11.57 -44.59
N PRO A 85 53.22 -12.89 -44.70
CA PRO A 85 52.93 -13.74 -43.54
C PRO A 85 54.14 -13.88 -42.60
N VAL A 86 55.23 -13.14 -42.85
CA VAL A 86 56.48 -13.19 -42.09
C VAL A 86 56.36 -12.37 -40.82
N ILE A 87 56.55 -13.03 -39.68
CA ILE A 87 56.55 -12.42 -38.36
C ILE A 87 57.86 -11.69 -38.11
N LYS A 88 57.77 -10.40 -37.76
CA LYS A 88 58.89 -9.56 -37.32
C LYS A 88 59.07 -9.62 -35.81
N TYR A 89 57.99 -9.46 -35.05
CA TYR A 89 57.98 -9.55 -33.59
C TYR A 89 56.80 -10.35 -33.08
N SER A 90 57.01 -11.13 -32.02
CA SER A 90 55.93 -11.81 -31.30
C SER A 90 56.24 -11.92 -29.82
N SER A 91 55.29 -11.49 -29.02
CA SER A 91 55.37 -11.52 -27.56
C SER A 91 55.23 -12.94 -26.96
N SER A 92 54.69 -13.90 -27.71
CA SER A 92 54.49 -15.28 -27.26
C SER A 92 55.75 -16.16 -27.35
N PHE A 93 56.82 -15.70 -28.03
CA PHE A 93 57.96 -16.54 -28.41
C PHE A 93 59.30 -16.01 -27.86
N ARG A 94 59.46 -15.91 -26.54
CA ARG A 94 60.75 -15.49 -25.94
C ARG A 94 61.85 -16.57 -25.92
N LYS A 95 61.59 -17.80 -26.40
CA LYS A 95 62.53 -18.93 -26.31
C LYS A 95 62.48 -19.89 -27.51
N ARG A 96 63.03 -19.47 -28.64
CA ARG A 96 63.78 -20.31 -29.59
C ARG A 96 64.31 -19.42 -30.72
N GLU A 97 65.58 -19.62 -31.11
CA GLU A 97 66.15 -19.15 -32.38
C GLU A 97 65.42 -19.67 -33.64
N ALA A 98 64.29 -20.36 -33.48
CA ALA A 98 63.30 -20.60 -34.50
C ALA A 98 62.13 -19.65 -34.18
N ILE A 99 61.89 -18.54 -34.88
CA ILE A 99 62.09 -18.32 -36.30
C ILE A 99 62.21 -16.80 -36.56
N LYS A 100 63.43 -16.29 -36.79
CA LYS A 100 63.57 -15.20 -37.78
C LYS A 100 63.01 -15.81 -39.08
N ASN A 101 61.82 -15.40 -39.52
CA ASN A 101 61.01 -15.96 -40.64
C ASN A 101 59.84 -16.90 -40.28
N GLY A 102 59.26 -16.80 -39.08
CA GLY A 102 58.07 -17.58 -38.73
C GLY A 102 56.89 -17.16 -39.58
N VAL A 103 56.26 -18.10 -40.28
CA VAL A 103 55.05 -17.84 -41.06
C VAL A 103 53.84 -18.05 -40.17
N ILE A 104 52.96 -17.04 -40.08
CA ILE A 104 51.67 -17.22 -39.40
C ILE A 104 50.88 -18.37 -40.04
N ARG A 105 50.02 -19.02 -39.24
CA ARG A 105 49.18 -20.12 -39.72
C ARG A 105 48.38 -19.67 -40.94
N LYS A 106 48.41 -20.47 -42.01
CA LYS A 106 47.92 -20.10 -43.34
C LYS A 106 46.47 -19.62 -43.34
N ASP A 107 45.59 -20.25 -42.57
CA ASP A 107 44.19 -19.86 -42.42
C ASP A 107 44.01 -18.47 -41.80
N LEU A 108 44.86 -18.09 -40.85
CA LEU A 108 44.87 -16.75 -40.28
C LEU A 108 45.46 -15.74 -41.25
N ALA A 109 46.53 -16.13 -41.98
CA ALA A 109 47.14 -15.32 -43.01
C ALA A 109 46.15 -14.98 -44.12
N ASP A 110 45.50 -16.01 -44.67
CA ASP A 110 44.48 -15.88 -45.71
C ASP A 110 43.33 -14.99 -45.22
N LEU A 111 42.86 -15.18 -43.98
CA LEU A 111 41.81 -14.34 -43.39
C LEU A 111 42.23 -12.86 -43.22
N ILE A 112 43.46 -12.61 -42.75
CA ILE A 112 44.01 -11.25 -42.58
C ILE A 112 44.16 -10.60 -43.95
N PHE A 113 44.77 -11.26 -44.93
CA PHE A 113 45.03 -10.71 -46.25
C PHE A 113 43.75 -10.50 -47.06
N THR A 114 42.79 -11.44 -47.00
CA THR A 114 41.48 -11.25 -47.62
C THR A 114 40.77 -10.05 -47.01
N LYS A 115 40.72 -9.92 -45.68
CA LYS A 115 40.04 -8.79 -45.04
C LYS A 115 40.77 -7.47 -45.23
N MET A 116 42.10 -7.45 -45.21
CA MET A 116 42.89 -6.24 -45.47
C MET A 116 42.75 -5.72 -46.90
N ASN A 117 42.57 -6.63 -47.88
CA ASN A 117 42.37 -6.24 -49.27
C ASN A 117 40.92 -5.82 -49.57
N ASP A 118 39.94 -6.30 -48.80
CA ASP A 118 38.51 -5.99 -48.97
C ASP A 118 38.00 -4.79 -48.13
N LEU A 119 38.83 -4.21 -47.26
CA LEU A 119 38.37 -3.20 -46.29
C LEU A 119 38.87 -1.77 -46.56
N ASN A 120 37.90 -0.86 -46.61
CA ASN A 120 38.05 0.60 -46.53
C ASN A 120 38.14 1.12 -45.07
N THR A 121 38.48 0.26 -44.09
CA THR A 121 38.38 0.57 -42.65
C THR A 121 39.73 0.76 -41.98
N ASP A 122 39.78 1.67 -41.01
CA ASP A 122 40.97 2.03 -40.22
C ASP A 122 41.51 0.87 -39.34
N TYR A 123 40.70 -0.13 -39.01
CA TYR A 123 41.12 -1.39 -38.35
C TYR A 123 40.08 -2.50 -38.51
N ILE A 124 40.45 -3.73 -38.18
CA ILE A 124 39.57 -4.91 -38.12
C ILE A 124 39.41 -5.33 -36.66
N TYR A 125 38.18 -5.54 -36.20
CA TYR A 125 37.89 -6.04 -34.86
C TYR A 125 36.81 -7.11 -34.87
N GLU A 126 37.20 -8.38 -34.72
CA GLU A 126 36.28 -9.51 -34.88
C GLU A 126 36.61 -10.69 -33.97
N VAL A 127 35.61 -11.55 -33.77
CA VAL A 127 35.79 -12.85 -33.11
C VAL A 127 36.05 -13.91 -34.18
N ILE A 128 37.21 -14.55 -34.13
CA ILE A 128 37.63 -15.58 -35.09
C ILE A 128 37.61 -16.96 -34.42
N LYS A 129 37.17 -17.96 -35.18
CA LYS A 129 37.23 -19.38 -34.80
C LYS A 129 38.44 -20.03 -35.45
N LEU A 130 39.35 -20.56 -34.65
CA LEU A 130 40.50 -21.32 -35.14
C LEU A 130 40.08 -22.78 -35.39
N HIS A 131 40.85 -23.56 -36.17
CA HIS A 131 40.50 -24.94 -36.59
C HIS A 131 40.29 -25.96 -35.43
N THR A 132 40.58 -25.58 -34.19
CA THR A 132 40.20 -26.34 -32.99
C THR A 132 38.90 -25.75 -32.40
N PRO A 133 37.82 -26.53 -32.26
CA PRO A 133 36.46 -26.03 -31.98
C PRO A 133 36.30 -25.17 -30.71
N ASP A 134 37.22 -25.28 -29.74
CA ASP A 134 37.16 -24.53 -28.48
C ASP A 134 38.00 -23.25 -28.44
N PHE A 135 38.83 -22.98 -29.46
CA PHE A 135 39.69 -21.80 -29.49
C PHE A 135 39.09 -20.69 -30.34
N ARG A 136 38.21 -19.91 -29.70
CA ARG A 136 37.78 -18.59 -30.19
C ARG A 136 38.71 -17.51 -29.65
N GLU A 137 39.08 -16.57 -30.51
CA GLU A 137 39.88 -15.41 -30.16
C GLU A 137 39.22 -14.14 -30.64
N ILE A 138 39.34 -13.09 -29.84
CA ILE A 138 39.09 -11.73 -30.31
C ILE A 138 40.38 -11.28 -30.99
N VAL A 139 40.27 -10.78 -32.21
CA VAL A 139 41.41 -10.33 -33.00
C VAL A 139 41.19 -8.89 -33.43
N PHE A 140 42.20 -8.06 -33.18
CA PHE A 140 42.32 -6.69 -33.62
C PHE A 140 43.48 -6.58 -34.60
N ILE A 141 43.27 -5.96 -35.76
CA ILE A 141 44.28 -5.82 -36.81
C ILE A 141 44.28 -4.37 -37.28
N LYS A 142 45.45 -3.73 -37.28
CA LYS A 142 45.63 -2.38 -37.83
C LYS A 142 47.03 -2.23 -38.43
N GLU A 143 47.14 -1.43 -39.49
CA GLU A 143 48.41 -1.06 -40.12
C GLU A 143 49.07 0.04 -39.27
N LEU A 144 50.36 -0.14 -38.94
CA LEU A 144 51.19 0.86 -38.28
C LEU A 144 51.60 1.93 -39.28
N ASP A 145 52.02 3.11 -38.80
CA ASP A 145 52.49 4.21 -39.64
C ASP A 145 53.70 3.84 -40.53
N THR A 146 54.41 2.78 -40.17
CA THR A 146 55.55 2.23 -40.92
C THR A 146 55.15 1.28 -42.06
N GLY A 147 53.85 0.98 -42.24
CA GLY A 147 53.32 0.04 -43.23
C GLY A 147 53.33 -1.43 -42.78
N GLU A 148 53.78 -1.72 -41.55
CA GLU A 148 53.73 -3.05 -40.94
C GLU A 148 52.35 -3.33 -40.32
N ILE A 149 51.97 -4.60 -40.21
CA ILE A 149 50.66 -4.96 -39.64
C ILE A 149 50.83 -5.37 -38.19
N LEU A 150 50.12 -4.70 -37.28
CA LEU A 150 49.98 -5.12 -35.89
C LEU A 150 48.71 -5.96 -35.71
N ILE A 151 48.87 -7.13 -35.09
CA ILE A 151 47.79 -8.04 -34.75
C ILE A 151 47.80 -8.27 -33.24
N LEU A 152 46.70 -7.93 -32.59
CA LEU A 152 46.49 -8.15 -31.17
C LEU A 152 45.39 -9.20 -30.99
N LYS A 153 45.59 -10.15 -30.08
CA LYS A 153 44.67 -11.27 -29.88
C LYS A 153 44.37 -11.48 -28.42
N LYS A 154 43.14 -11.88 -28.10
CA LYS A 154 42.76 -12.37 -26.77
C LYS A 154 41.95 -13.65 -26.86
N PRO A 155 42.24 -14.67 -26.02
CA PRO A 155 41.40 -15.85 -25.95
C PRO A 155 40.01 -15.52 -25.40
N LEU A 156 38.96 -15.88 -26.14
CA LEU A 156 37.57 -15.73 -25.71
C LEU A 156 37.13 -16.87 -24.77
N HIS A 157 37.84 -18.00 -24.77
CA HIS A 157 37.54 -19.12 -23.89
C HIS A 157 37.76 -18.79 -22.40
N VAL A 158 38.61 -17.80 -22.10
CA VAL A 158 38.85 -17.33 -20.73
C VAL A 158 37.58 -16.72 -20.14
N VAL A 159 36.85 -15.91 -20.93
CA VAL A 159 35.55 -15.37 -20.48
C VAL A 159 34.44 -16.40 -20.52
N SER A 160 34.42 -17.32 -21.50
CA SER A 160 33.37 -18.34 -21.57
C SER A 160 33.47 -19.35 -20.41
N THR A 161 34.69 -19.72 -20.00
CA THR A 161 34.92 -20.59 -18.83
C THR A 161 34.62 -19.86 -17.53
N SER A 162 35.06 -18.60 -17.41
CA SER A 162 34.73 -17.76 -16.25
C SER A 162 33.21 -17.51 -16.13
N SER A 163 32.50 -17.37 -17.25
CA SER A 163 31.04 -17.25 -17.29
C SER A 163 30.35 -18.54 -16.83
N LYS A 164 30.85 -19.73 -17.21
CA LYS A 164 30.31 -21.00 -16.71
C LYS A 164 30.43 -21.10 -15.19
N ILE A 165 31.61 -20.78 -14.64
CA ILE A 165 31.84 -20.74 -13.19
C ILE A 165 30.89 -19.72 -12.52
N ALA A 166 30.76 -18.53 -13.11
CA ALA A 166 29.84 -17.50 -12.61
C ALA A 166 28.38 -17.97 -12.65
N ASN A 167 27.96 -18.67 -13.69
CA ASN A 167 26.60 -19.20 -13.84
C ASN A 167 26.30 -20.29 -12.80
N GLU A 168 27.23 -21.22 -12.56
CA GLU A 168 27.10 -22.23 -11.50
C GLU A 168 27.02 -21.57 -10.11
N PHE A 169 27.87 -20.58 -9.86
CA PHE A 169 27.84 -19.81 -8.63
C PHE A 169 26.53 -19.02 -8.46
N LEU A 170 26.02 -18.39 -9.53
CA LEU A 170 24.74 -17.69 -9.54
C LEU A 170 23.55 -18.64 -9.29
N LEU A 171 23.58 -19.86 -9.82
CA LEU A 171 22.56 -20.87 -9.54
C LEU A 171 22.58 -21.28 -8.07
N PHE A 172 23.75 -21.61 -7.53
CA PHE A 172 23.92 -22.00 -6.13
C PHE A 172 23.46 -20.90 -5.17
N THR A 173 23.98 -19.69 -5.34
CA THR A 173 23.61 -18.52 -4.52
C THR A 173 22.17 -18.09 -4.76
N GLY A 174 21.65 -18.26 -5.97
CA GLY A 174 20.25 -17.98 -6.33
C GLY A 174 19.29 -18.88 -5.56
N VAL A 175 19.55 -20.18 -5.46
CA VAL A 175 18.73 -21.12 -4.66
C VAL A 175 18.71 -20.71 -3.18
N ILE A 176 19.89 -20.41 -2.62
CA ILE A 176 20.01 -19.92 -1.24
C ILE A 176 19.19 -18.63 -1.04
N THR A 177 19.32 -17.68 -1.96
CA THR A 177 18.59 -16.41 -1.93
C THR A 177 17.07 -16.63 -2.02
N ILE A 178 16.60 -17.59 -2.82
CA ILE A 178 15.18 -17.93 -2.90
C ILE A 178 14.68 -18.50 -1.58
N ILE A 179 15.43 -19.39 -0.93
CA ILE A 179 15.04 -20.00 0.35
C ILE A 179 14.95 -18.93 1.45
N PHE A 180 16.03 -18.20 1.70
CA PHE A 180 16.06 -17.17 2.74
C PHE A 180 15.15 -15.99 2.42
N GLY A 181 15.09 -15.59 1.15
CA GLY A 181 14.19 -14.56 0.66
C GLY A 181 12.73 -14.94 0.86
N SER A 182 12.33 -16.18 0.57
CA SER A 182 10.96 -16.65 0.80
C SER A 182 10.60 -16.64 2.28
N ILE A 183 11.52 -17.09 3.16
CA ILE A 183 11.32 -17.03 4.62
C ILE A 183 11.12 -15.58 5.07
N PHE A 184 12.00 -14.67 4.63
CA PHE A 184 11.91 -13.25 4.94
C PHE A 184 10.59 -12.64 4.44
N ILE A 185 10.22 -12.86 3.18
CA ILE A 185 8.97 -12.39 2.56
C ILE A 185 7.76 -12.91 3.34
N PHE A 186 7.77 -14.17 3.80
CA PHE A 186 6.69 -14.73 4.60
C PHE A 186 6.54 -14.02 5.94
N LEU A 187 7.65 -13.80 6.67
CA LEU A 187 7.64 -13.09 7.95
C LEU A 187 7.21 -11.63 7.79
N PHE A 188 7.73 -10.95 6.77
CA PHE A 188 7.42 -9.56 6.46
C PHE A 188 5.95 -9.39 6.05
N SER A 189 5.44 -10.25 5.16
CA SER A 189 4.03 -10.27 4.76
C SER A 189 3.12 -10.47 5.96
N LYS A 190 3.47 -11.37 6.89
CA LYS A 190 2.73 -11.60 8.13
C LYS A 190 2.74 -10.37 9.04
N ARG A 191 3.88 -9.66 9.16
CA ARG A 191 4.03 -8.48 10.00
C ARG A 191 3.14 -7.32 9.53
N ILE A 192 3.02 -7.11 8.22
CA ILE A 192 2.19 -6.03 7.65
C ILE A 192 0.71 -6.40 7.62
N THR A 193 0.37 -7.59 7.14
CA THR A 193 -1.05 -7.94 6.90
C THR A 193 -1.82 -8.26 8.16
N ARG A 194 -1.17 -8.75 9.23
CA ARG A 194 -1.87 -9.13 10.46
C ARG A 194 -2.57 -7.93 11.15
N PRO A 195 -1.90 -6.79 11.40
CA PRO A 195 -2.56 -5.57 11.87
C PRO A 195 -3.79 -5.14 11.05
N ILE A 196 -3.67 -5.19 9.72
CA ILE A 196 -4.74 -4.77 8.80
C ILE A 196 -5.95 -5.72 8.90
N ILE A 197 -5.70 -7.03 9.02
CA ILE A 197 -6.74 -8.03 9.23
C ILE A 197 -7.41 -7.83 10.60
N ASP A 198 -6.64 -7.58 11.65
CA ASP A 198 -7.16 -7.31 13.00
C ASP A 198 -8.09 -6.07 12.98
N LEU A 199 -7.67 -4.99 12.31
CA LEU A 199 -8.50 -3.79 12.13
C LEU A 199 -9.77 -4.06 11.31
N SER A 200 -9.68 -4.87 10.25
CA SER A 200 -10.84 -5.29 9.46
C SER A 200 -11.87 -6.06 10.30
N HIS A 201 -11.42 -6.92 11.21
CA HIS A 201 -12.31 -7.63 12.14
C HIS A 201 -12.99 -6.69 13.15
N ILE A 202 -12.29 -5.66 13.62
CA ILE A 202 -12.88 -4.64 14.50
C ILE A 202 -13.92 -3.83 13.73
N ALA A 203 -13.60 -3.34 12.53
CA ALA A 203 -14.56 -2.66 11.67
C ALA A 203 -15.81 -3.52 11.39
N LYS A 204 -15.64 -4.84 11.22
CA LYS A 204 -16.77 -5.75 11.08
C LYS A 204 -17.61 -5.87 12.36
N SER A 205 -16.99 -5.80 13.54
CA SER A 205 -17.71 -5.79 14.83
C SER A 205 -18.51 -4.50 15.02
N ILE A 206 -17.93 -3.35 14.67
CA ILE A 206 -18.62 -2.04 14.64
C ILE A 206 -19.86 -2.10 13.74
N SER A 207 -19.78 -2.74 12.57
CA SER A 207 -20.95 -2.89 11.69
C SER A 207 -22.12 -3.69 12.30
N ASN A 208 -21.84 -4.48 13.34
CA ASN A 208 -22.83 -5.23 14.11
C ASN A 208 -23.18 -4.54 15.45
N LEU A 209 -22.84 -3.24 15.60
CA LEU A 209 -23.03 -2.45 16.82
C LEU A 209 -22.28 -3.00 18.05
N ASP A 210 -21.20 -3.76 17.84
CA ASP A 210 -20.29 -4.19 18.90
C ASP A 210 -19.03 -3.31 18.88
N PHE A 211 -19.00 -2.34 19.79
CA PHE A 211 -17.89 -1.39 19.96
C PHE A 211 -17.01 -1.72 21.18
N SER A 212 -17.21 -2.90 21.79
CA SER A 212 -16.44 -3.32 22.97
C SER A 212 -14.97 -3.63 22.63
N LYS A 213 -14.70 -3.97 21.37
CA LYS A 213 -13.38 -4.36 20.89
C LYS A 213 -12.53 -3.13 20.58
N LYS A 214 -11.36 -3.06 21.22
CA LYS A 214 -10.34 -2.04 20.95
C LYS A 214 -9.14 -2.65 20.24
N TYR A 215 -8.59 -1.91 19.30
CA TYR A 215 -7.33 -2.27 18.66
C TYR A 215 -6.16 -1.90 19.59
N LYS A 216 -5.31 -2.88 19.90
CA LYS A 216 -4.05 -2.61 20.62
C LYS A 216 -3.01 -2.10 19.63
N VAL A 217 -2.70 -0.81 19.71
CA VAL A 217 -1.67 -0.18 18.89
C VAL A 217 -0.31 -0.82 19.19
N LYS A 218 0.34 -1.32 18.13
CA LYS A 218 1.64 -1.99 18.17
C LYS A 218 2.69 -1.31 17.29
N SER A 219 2.25 -0.44 16.39
CA SER A 219 3.11 0.26 15.45
C SER A 219 2.96 1.77 15.62
N LYS A 220 3.99 2.52 15.27
CA LYS A 220 4.01 4.00 15.29
C LYS A 220 3.92 4.59 13.88
N ASP A 221 3.57 3.77 12.90
CA ASP A 221 3.39 4.12 11.50
C ASP A 221 1.91 4.43 11.18
N GLU A 222 1.56 4.52 9.90
CA GLU A 222 0.21 4.78 9.42
C GLU A 222 -0.80 3.71 9.86
N ILE A 223 -0.35 2.46 10.09
CA ILE A 223 -1.21 1.39 10.62
C ILE A 223 -1.50 1.64 12.10
N GLY A 224 -0.54 2.19 12.84
CA GLY A 224 -0.74 2.67 14.21
C GLY A 224 -1.79 3.77 14.29
N ILE A 225 -1.62 4.81 13.47
CA ILE A 225 -2.54 5.97 13.39
C ILE A 225 -3.96 5.51 13.02
N LEU A 226 -4.09 4.60 12.04
CA LEU A 226 -5.38 4.02 11.66
C LEU A 226 -6.03 3.26 12.82
N GLY A 227 -5.22 2.55 13.62
CA GLY A 227 -5.67 1.87 14.82
C GLY A 227 -6.20 2.82 15.90
N ASP A 228 -5.51 3.94 16.13
CA ASP A 228 -5.97 4.98 17.06
C ASP A 228 -7.27 5.64 16.57
N SER A 229 -7.36 5.96 15.28
CA SER A 229 -8.57 6.52 14.68
C SER A 229 -9.77 5.57 14.80
N MET A 230 -9.55 4.25 14.61
CA MET A 230 -10.59 3.25 14.79
C MET A 230 -11.08 3.19 16.24
N ASN A 231 -10.16 3.27 17.21
CA ASN A 231 -10.52 3.30 18.64
C ASN A 231 -11.34 4.55 18.99
N LEU A 232 -10.96 5.71 18.48
CA LEU A 232 -11.71 6.96 18.69
C LEU A 232 -13.13 6.85 18.13
N ILE A 233 -13.30 6.28 16.93
CA ILE A 233 -14.63 6.05 16.34
C ILE A 233 -15.46 5.13 17.24
N CYS A 234 -14.90 4.03 17.75
CA CYS A 234 -15.62 3.15 18.69
C CYS A 234 -16.06 3.89 19.95
N GLU A 235 -15.23 4.79 20.48
CA GLU A 235 -15.50 5.54 21.70
C GLU A 235 -16.61 6.58 21.49
N GLU A 236 -16.54 7.36 20.41
CA GLU A 236 -17.58 8.33 20.05
C GLU A 236 -18.93 7.66 19.74
N LEU A 237 -18.92 6.52 19.04
CA LEU A 237 -20.15 5.78 18.75
C LEU A 237 -20.79 5.16 20.01
N ASN A 238 -19.99 4.58 20.91
CA ASN A 238 -20.49 4.09 22.19
C ASN A 238 -21.16 5.21 22.98
N LYS A 239 -20.47 6.35 23.10
CA LYS A 239 -20.98 7.50 23.83
C LYS A 239 -22.30 8.02 23.23
N ALA A 240 -22.35 8.15 21.90
CA ALA A 240 -23.57 8.59 21.22
C ALA A 240 -24.75 7.62 21.43
N ILE A 241 -24.50 6.31 21.52
CA ILE A 241 -25.53 5.31 21.81
C ILE A 241 -25.99 5.41 23.27
N ASP A 242 -25.07 5.57 24.22
CA ASP A 242 -25.41 5.74 25.63
C ASP A 242 -26.27 6.99 25.84
N ASP A 243 -25.88 8.12 25.24
CA ASP A 243 -26.64 9.38 25.27
C ASP A 243 -28.05 9.19 24.66
N LEU A 244 -28.16 8.41 23.58
CA LEU A 244 -29.44 8.14 22.90
C LEU A 244 -30.34 7.18 23.69
N ILE A 245 -29.76 6.24 24.43
CA ILE A 245 -30.49 5.38 25.37
C ILE A 245 -31.03 6.21 26.52
N GLU A 246 -30.20 7.08 27.12
CA GLU A 246 -30.62 7.98 28.20
C GLU A 246 -31.76 8.91 27.76
N ALA A 247 -31.61 9.54 26.59
CA ALA A 247 -32.64 10.40 26.02
C ALA A 247 -33.96 9.63 25.78
N ASN A 248 -33.89 8.39 25.28
CA ASN A 248 -35.08 7.55 25.08
C ASN A 248 -35.75 7.15 26.39
N VAL A 249 -34.99 6.87 27.45
CA VAL A 249 -35.56 6.58 28.77
C VAL A 249 -36.32 7.80 29.28
N LYS A 250 -35.69 8.98 29.24
CA LYS A 250 -36.32 10.23 29.67
C LYS A 250 -37.56 10.57 28.86
N LEU A 251 -37.52 10.39 27.53
CA LEU A 251 -38.67 10.58 26.65
C LEU A 251 -39.83 9.65 27.02
N LYS A 252 -39.55 8.38 27.34
CA LYS A 252 -40.59 7.44 27.79
C LYS A 252 -41.22 7.86 29.11
N GLU A 253 -40.41 8.30 30.07
CA GLU A 253 -40.89 8.83 31.35
C GLU A 253 -41.79 10.06 31.16
N ASP A 254 -41.39 10.99 30.29
CA ASP A 254 -42.18 12.18 29.98
C ASP A 254 -43.50 11.84 29.26
N ILE A 255 -43.50 10.84 28.38
CA ILE A 255 -44.72 10.34 27.72
C ILE A 255 -45.67 9.73 28.76
N GLU A 256 -45.17 8.90 29.67
CA GLU A 256 -46.03 8.27 30.68
C GLU A 256 -46.59 9.31 31.65
N ARG A 257 -45.78 10.26 32.10
CA ARG A 257 -46.24 11.38 32.94
C ARG A 257 -47.33 12.21 32.24
N ARG A 258 -47.16 12.52 30.96
CA ARG A 258 -48.19 13.22 30.15
C ARG A 258 -49.48 12.42 30.08
N LYS A 259 -49.38 11.10 29.89
CA LYS A 259 -50.54 10.21 29.80
C LYS A 259 -51.28 10.12 31.14
N GLU A 260 -50.57 10.06 32.26
CA GLU A 260 -51.18 10.12 33.60
C GLU A 260 -51.95 11.42 33.81
N ILE A 261 -51.37 12.56 33.42
CA ILE A 261 -52.04 13.88 33.49
C ILE A 261 -53.30 13.89 32.62
N ASP A 262 -53.23 13.42 31.37
CA ASP A 262 -54.39 13.37 30.47
C ASP A 262 -55.51 12.47 31.01
N GLU A 263 -55.19 11.33 31.62
CA GLU A 263 -56.18 10.45 32.25
C GLU A 263 -56.81 11.07 33.50
N MET A 264 -56.01 11.73 34.34
CA MET A 264 -56.53 12.51 35.48
C MET A 264 -57.48 13.60 35.00
N ARG A 265 -57.11 14.33 33.94
CA ARG A 265 -57.94 15.37 33.33
C ARG A 265 -59.26 14.82 32.79
N LYS A 266 -59.24 13.69 32.07
CA LYS A 266 -60.47 13.04 31.57
C LYS A 266 -61.40 12.62 32.70
N LYS A 267 -60.86 11.95 33.73
CA LYS A 267 -61.64 11.54 34.92
C LYS A 267 -62.25 12.74 35.62
N PHE A 268 -61.48 13.80 35.78
CA PHE A 268 -61.94 15.03 36.41
C PHE A 268 -63.10 15.69 35.63
N ILE A 269 -62.95 15.88 34.32
CA ILE A 269 -64.01 16.46 33.46
C ILE A 269 -65.28 15.61 33.51
N SER A 270 -65.14 14.28 33.48
CA SER A 270 -66.27 13.35 33.59
C SER A 270 -66.98 13.49 34.94
N SER A 271 -66.23 13.51 36.05
CA SER A 271 -66.78 13.68 37.40
C SER A 271 -67.55 14.99 37.55
N ILE A 272 -66.94 16.11 37.14
CA ILE A 272 -67.59 17.43 37.18
C ILE A 272 -68.86 17.44 36.34
N SER A 273 -68.84 16.85 35.14
CA SER A 273 -70.02 16.80 34.26
C SER A 273 -71.17 16.03 34.91
N HIS A 274 -70.88 14.91 35.59
CA HIS A 274 -71.88 14.15 36.33
C HIS A 274 -72.43 14.93 37.52
N GLU A 275 -71.55 15.57 38.29
CA GLU A 275 -71.93 16.34 39.47
C GLU A 275 -72.68 17.62 39.12
N LEU A 276 -72.42 18.26 37.97
CA LEU A 276 -73.17 19.43 37.48
C LEU A 276 -74.55 19.06 36.91
N LYS A 277 -74.71 17.86 36.35
CA LYS A 277 -76.00 17.42 35.77
C LYS A 277 -77.11 17.34 36.83
N SER A 278 -76.76 16.98 38.06
CA SER A 278 -77.71 16.90 39.19
C SER A 278 -78.28 18.26 39.61
N PRO A 279 -77.48 19.28 39.99
CA PRO A 279 -77.99 20.60 40.32
C PRO A 279 -78.70 21.24 39.13
N ILE A 280 -78.20 21.10 37.90
CA ILE A 280 -78.92 21.59 36.70
C ILE A 280 -80.31 20.94 36.57
N GLY A 281 -80.41 19.63 36.77
CA GLY A 281 -81.68 18.90 36.72
C GLY A 281 -82.65 19.33 37.82
N ILE A 282 -82.15 19.53 39.03
CA ILE A 282 -82.90 20.06 40.17
C ILE A 282 -83.37 21.49 39.85
N THR A 283 -82.46 22.39 39.47
CA THR A 283 -82.77 23.77 39.12
C THR A 283 -83.83 23.83 38.02
N LYS A 284 -83.70 23.02 36.97
CA LYS A 284 -84.70 22.95 35.90
C LYS A 284 -86.06 22.47 36.42
N GLY A 285 -86.11 21.39 37.21
CA GLY A 285 -87.35 20.85 37.75
C GLY A 285 -88.09 21.82 38.68
N TYR A 286 -87.35 22.52 39.56
CA TYR A 286 -87.94 23.52 40.46
C TYR A 286 -88.35 24.80 39.71
N ALA A 287 -87.59 25.23 38.70
CA ALA A 287 -87.96 26.36 37.85
C ALA A 287 -89.20 26.06 36.99
N GLU A 288 -89.31 24.85 36.44
CA GLU A 288 -90.53 24.37 35.77
C GLU A 288 -91.70 24.33 36.74
N GLY A 289 -91.51 23.86 37.97
CA GLY A 289 -92.54 23.85 39.00
C GLY A 289 -93.05 25.25 39.39
N LEU A 290 -92.19 26.28 39.35
CA LEU A 290 -92.61 27.68 39.47
C LEU A 290 -93.39 28.14 38.23
N LYS A 291 -92.87 27.86 37.02
CA LYS A 291 -93.47 28.27 35.73
C LYS A 291 -94.87 27.68 35.51
N TYR A 292 -95.08 26.41 35.88
CA TYR A 292 -96.35 25.70 35.73
C TYR A 292 -97.29 25.87 36.94
N HIS A 293 -96.99 26.80 37.85
CA HIS A 293 -97.80 27.12 39.03
C HIS A 293 -98.05 25.91 39.96
N ILE A 294 -97.15 24.91 39.95
CA ILE A 294 -97.21 23.74 40.84
C ILE A 294 -96.97 24.18 42.29
N ALA A 295 -96.12 25.19 42.50
CA ALA A 295 -95.99 25.92 43.76
C ALA A 295 -97.17 26.90 43.95
N ASN A 296 -98.29 26.36 44.41
CA ASN A 296 -99.58 27.04 44.50
C ASN A 296 -99.76 27.98 45.70
N ASN A 297 -98.78 28.10 46.59
CA ASN A 297 -98.80 29.02 47.72
C ASN A 297 -97.44 29.74 47.87
N GLU A 298 -97.45 30.87 48.59
CA GLU A 298 -96.28 31.73 48.75
C GLU A 298 -95.12 31.01 49.46
N GLU A 299 -95.44 30.17 50.44
CA GLU A 299 -94.48 29.37 51.17
C GLU A 299 -93.72 28.37 50.27
N LYS A 300 -94.43 27.65 49.39
CA LYS A 300 -93.79 26.73 48.41
C LYS A 300 -93.00 27.49 47.35
N ARG A 301 -93.46 28.67 46.90
CA ARG A 301 -92.70 29.48 45.94
C ARG A 301 -91.38 29.95 46.53
N ASN A 302 -91.39 30.46 47.76
CA ASN A 302 -90.17 30.85 48.47
C ASN A 302 -89.23 29.66 48.64
N ARG A 303 -89.75 28.51 49.08
CA ARG A 303 -88.95 27.28 49.18
C ARG A 303 -88.33 26.83 47.85
N TYR A 304 -89.06 26.97 46.74
CA TYR A 304 -88.55 26.63 45.41
C TYR A 304 -87.43 27.59 44.99
N CYS A 305 -87.59 28.90 45.24
CA CYS A 305 -86.56 29.90 45.02
C CYS A 305 -85.30 29.63 45.86
N ASP A 306 -85.45 29.25 47.13
CA ASP A 306 -84.31 28.92 48.00
C ASP A 306 -83.51 27.72 47.48
N ILE A 307 -84.20 26.68 46.97
CA ILE A 307 -83.55 25.52 46.36
C ILE A 307 -82.83 25.90 45.06
N LEU A 308 -83.40 26.81 44.26
CA LEU A 308 -82.76 27.32 43.05
C LEU A 308 -81.47 28.09 43.36
N ILE A 309 -81.50 28.96 44.37
CA ILE A 309 -80.33 29.73 44.83
C ILE A 309 -79.26 28.77 45.36
N HIS A 310 -79.64 27.81 46.21
CA HIS A 310 -78.71 26.83 46.76
C HIS A 310 -77.98 26.02 45.68
N GLU A 311 -78.70 25.51 44.67
CA GLU A 311 -78.03 24.76 43.59
C GLU A 311 -77.24 25.66 42.63
N ALA A 312 -77.61 26.93 42.47
CA ALA A 312 -76.79 27.91 41.74
C ALA A 312 -75.45 28.18 42.47
N ASP A 313 -75.48 28.39 43.79
CA ASP A 313 -74.29 28.59 44.61
C ASP A 313 -73.38 27.34 44.60
N LYS A 314 -73.99 26.16 44.60
CA LYS A 314 -73.27 24.88 44.48
C LYS A 314 -72.56 24.76 43.12
N MET A 315 -73.21 25.10 42.02
CA MET A 315 -72.59 25.11 40.69
C MET A 315 -71.44 26.15 40.61
N ASP A 316 -71.63 27.34 41.18
CA ASP A 316 -70.58 28.38 41.22
C ASP A 316 -69.34 27.92 42.00
N LYS A 317 -69.54 27.28 43.16
CA LYS A 317 -68.44 26.68 43.93
C LYS A 317 -67.66 25.63 43.13
N MET A 318 -68.36 24.79 42.38
CA MET A 318 -67.73 23.77 41.52
C MET A 318 -66.96 24.39 40.34
N ILE A 319 -67.48 25.43 39.71
CA ILE A 319 -66.79 26.15 38.63
C ILE A 319 -65.51 26.83 39.15
N LYS A 320 -65.56 27.43 40.34
CA LYS A 320 -64.37 28.01 40.99
C LYS A 320 -63.30 26.97 41.29
N GLN A 321 -63.70 25.77 41.73
CA GLN A 321 -62.76 24.65 41.91
C GLN A 321 -62.12 24.22 40.58
N LEU A 322 -62.87 24.24 39.49
CA LEU A 322 -62.37 23.90 38.15
C LEU A 322 -61.36 24.93 37.62
N LEU A 323 -61.64 26.22 37.81
CA LEU A 323 -60.71 27.30 37.43
C LEU A 323 -59.41 27.27 38.25
N ASN A 324 -59.50 26.96 39.55
CA ASN A 324 -58.31 26.83 40.41
C ASN A 324 -57.42 25.66 39.97
N LEU A 325 -58.01 24.52 39.59
CA LEU A 325 -57.24 23.38 39.08
C LEU A 325 -56.59 23.71 37.72
N SER A 326 -57.33 24.36 36.81
CA SER A 326 -56.79 24.79 35.51
C SER A 326 -55.62 25.79 35.65
N ASN A 327 -55.65 26.64 36.67
CA ASN A 327 -54.56 27.58 36.96
C ASN A 327 -53.33 26.89 37.55
N LEU A 328 -53.52 25.83 38.34
CA LEU A 328 -52.43 24.98 38.86
C LEU A 328 -51.74 24.15 37.76
N GLU A 329 -52.45 23.81 36.68
CA GLU A 329 -51.87 23.12 35.50
C GLU A 329 -51.04 24.05 34.60
N SER A 330 -51.28 25.37 34.63
CA SER A 330 -50.41 26.33 33.96
C SER A 330 -49.13 26.54 34.79
N GLU A 331 -47.94 26.46 34.19
CA GLU A 331 -46.61 26.60 34.84
C GLU A 331 -46.36 27.94 35.59
N VAL A 332 -47.39 28.74 35.88
CA VAL A 332 -47.30 30.10 36.44
C VAL A 332 -47.37 30.12 37.98
N PHE A 333 -47.59 28.99 38.65
CA PHE A 333 -47.61 28.97 40.12
C PHE A 333 -46.19 28.98 40.72
N LYS A 334 -45.62 30.18 40.93
CA LYS A 334 -44.48 30.39 41.82
C LYS A 334 -44.93 30.18 43.27
N LEU A 335 -44.56 29.03 43.83
CA LEU A 335 -44.73 28.75 45.26
C LEU A 335 -43.84 29.69 46.09
N GLU A 336 -44.46 30.66 46.77
CA GLU A 336 -43.79 31.39 47.86
C GLU A 336 -43.77 30.53 49.11
N LYS A 337 -42.57 30.10 49.52
CA LYS A 337 -42.38 29.38 50.78
C LYS A 337 -42.36 30.38 51.92
N SER A 338 -43.28 30.24 52.88
CA SER A 338 -43.18 30.89 54.18
C SER A 338 -42.75 29.88 55.24
N ILE A 339 -41.96 30.35 56.21
CA ILE A 339 -41.59 29.58 57.39
C ILE A 339 -42.75 29.71 58.37
N PHE A 340 -43.27 28.56 58.81
CA PHE A 340 -44.34 28.48 59.79
C PHE A 340 -43.73 28.80 61.17
N ASN A 341 -44.09 29.94 61.74
CA ASN A 341 -43.70 30.35 63.11
C ASN A 341 -44.64 29.74 64.14
#